data_AF-A0A0Q4S610-F1
#
_entry.id   AF-A0A0Q4S610-F1
#
_cell.length_a   1.000
_cell.length_b   1.000
_cell.length_c   1.000
_cell.angle_alpha   90.00
_cell.angle_beta   90.00
_cell.angle_gamma   90.00
#
_symmetry.space_group_name_H-M   'P 1'
#
loop_
_entity.id
_entity.type
_entity.pdbx_description
1 polymer ?
#
loop_
_entity_poly.entity_id
_entity_poly.type
_entity_poly.pdbx_seq_one_letter_code
_entity_poly.pdbx_strand_id
1 'polypeptide(L)'
;MNDFSIEHAGQKIVSVKTKEYFKEVASSYFNSNHRAAVVTLYSVVISDMIDKLETLADIYSDTVAINILDNIRKFQADHPTSPEWEKNLIEEIKNRTSLIDNVDYARIISLRNDRHLCAHPVIDKEDRLHTPNKETVGSHIRNMLESFLLKPPILSKKILGTMLQDLADKSDILINQGSINRYVGAKYLENLTPSIEVVIFRDLWKIVFKLDDNNARTNRKLNFKLLKILYERNLAAGIEKIKSDKKYFSNIHDSDVTKELLINFLAENEDLFSVFSEDVQLLLAKEAEIDPSSKTSAWFLSDNYLDHLAMIKAEIDTQFDGTFPFDASVDAYNILIRIGVAKGYTKEIADFIIWRYSICKSYNEADKVYTYVLKPNLDRIANDQFEELCDEVNNNSQCWSRNRAEDDHAHLKSYINTRLGTNFPFNNYKNVFK
;
A
#
# COMPACT_ATOMS: atom_id res chain seq x y z
N MET A 1 -4.01 29.67 19.74
CA MET A 1 -3.71 28.37 20.36
C MET A 1 -5.05 27.70 20.59
N ASN A 2 -5.32 26.56 19.95
CA ASN A 2 -6.52 25.80 20.31
C ASN A 2 -6.27 25.12 21.65
N ASP A 3 -7.16 25.34 22.62
CA ASP A 3 -7.10 24.66 23.91
C ASP A 3 -7.19 23.14 23.70
N PHE A 4 -6.35 22.39 24.39
CA PHE A 4 -6.33 20.93 24.33
C PHE A 4 -7.60 20.37 25.00
N SER A 5 -8.45 19.65 24.25
CA SER A 5 -9.62 18.95 24.79
C SER A 5 -9.29 17.50 25.10
N ILE A 6 -9.44 17.11 26.38
CA ILE A 6 -9.26 15.74 26.85
C ILE A 6 -10.28 14.80 26.20
N GLU A 7 -11.55 15.19 26.07
CA GLU A 7 -12.55 14.32 25.45
C GLU A 7 -12.23 14.08 23.97
N HIS A 8 -11.89 15.14 23.22
CA HIS A 8 -11.57 15.01 21.80
C HIS A 8 -10.29 14.19 21.58
N ALA A 9 -9.28 14.37 22.42
CA ALA A 9 -8.07 13.55 22.36
C ALA A 9 -8.36 12.08 22.73
N GLY A 10 -9.18 11.82 23.75
CA GLY A 10 -9.60 10.47 24.13
C GLY A 10 -10.30 9.71 23.00
N GLN A 11 -11.05 10.40 22.13
CA GLN A 11 -11.67 9.78 20.95
C GLN A 11 -10.65 9.29 19.90
N LYS A 12 -9.41 9.78 19.94
CA LYS A 12 -8.34 9.37 19.00
C LYS A 12 -7.55 8.15 19.48
N ILE A 13 -7.84 7.62 20.67
CA ILE A 13 -7.23 6.35 21.14
C ILE A 13 -7.66 5.24 20.18
N VAL A 14 -6.67 4.49 19.67
CA VAL A 14 -6.88 3.44 18.65
C VAL A 14 -7.50 2.19 19.27
N SER A 15 -6.97 1.73 20.41
CA SER A 15 -7.51 0.56 21.12
C SER A 15 -8.92 0.85 21.65
N VAL A 16 -9.89 0.04 21.22
CA VAL A 16 -11.28 0.13 21.67
C VAL A 16 -11.38 -0.10 23.18
N LYS A 17 -10.62 -1.07 23.69
CA LYS A 17 -10.55 -1.40 25.12
C LYS A 17 -9.96 -0.25 25.94
N THR A 18 -8.81 0.29 25.52
CA THR A 18 -8.18 1.46 26.17
C THR A 18 -9.10 2.67 26.14
N LYS A 19 -9.79 2.91 25.01
CA LYS A 19 -10.75 4.00 24.87
C LYS A 19 -11.91 3.87 25.86
N GLU A 20 -12.41 2.65 26.09
CA GLU A 20 -13.47 2.42 27.09
C GLU A 20 -12.97 2.75 28.50
N TYR A 21 -11.82 2.21 28.91
CA TYR A 21 -11.26 2.49 30.23
C TYR A 21 -10.90 3.97 30.43
N PHE A 22 -10.48 4.66 29.37
CA PHE A 22 -10.17 6.09 29.42
C PHE A 22 -11.41 6.96 29.74
N LYS A 23 -12.63 6.51 29.44
CA LYS A 23 -13.86 7.24 29.81
C LYS A 23 -13.98 7.41 31.32
N GLU A 24 -13.55 6.43 32.11
CA GLU A 24 -13.54 6.50 33.58
C GLU A 24 -12.56 7.57 34.09
N VAL A 25 -11.41 7.70 33.43
CA VAL A 25 -10.41 8.74 33.74
C VAL A 25 -11.00 10.12 33.48
N ALA A 26 -11.59 10.31 32.29
CA ALA A 26 -12.20 11.58 31.90
C ALA A 26 -13.33 11.96 32.86
N SER A 27 -14.26 11.04 33.13
CA SER A 27 -15.35 11.24 34.08
C SER A 27 -14.85 11.61 35.48
N SER A 28 -13.84 10.91 35.99
CA SER A 28 -13.25 11.21 37.30
C SER A 28 -12.60 12.60 37.33
N TYR A 29 -11.91 12.98 36.26
CA TYR A 29 -11.27 14.30 36.16
C TYR A 29 -12.30 15.44 36.14
N PHE A 30 -13.34 15.34 35.32
CA PHE A 30 -14.36 16.38 35.18
C PHE A 30 -15.26 16.52 36.40
N ASN A 31 -15.45 15.45 37.17
CA ASN A 31 -16.18 15.47 38.43
C ASN A 31 -15.30 15.81 39.65
N SER A 32 -14.10 16.36 39.45
CA SER A 32 -13.15 16.73 40.52
C SER A 32 -12.68 15.57 41.41
N ASN A 33 -12.84 14.32 40.97
CA ASN A 33 -12.33 13.13 41.64
C ASN A 33 -10.84 12.91 41.26
N HIS A 34 -9.99 13.89 41.56
CA HIS A 34 -8.60 13.96 41.08
C HIS A 34 -7.74 12.77 41.50
N ARG A 35 -7.87 12.31 42.75
CA ARG A 35 -7.17 11.11 43.24
C ARG A 35 -7.55 9.86 42.45
N ALA A 36 -8.86 9.67 42.20
CA ALA A 36 -9.35 8.54 41.42
C ALA A 36 -8.89 8.63 39.96
N ALA A 37 -8.95 9.82 39.35
CA ALA A 37 -8.49 10.04 37.99
C ALA A 37 -7.02 9.63 37.78
N VAL A 38 -6.13 9.98 38.71
CA VAL A 38 -4.70 9.59 38.65
C VAL A 38 -4.51 8.08 38.78
N VAL A 39 -5.18 7.45 39.75
CA VAL A 39 -5.08 6.00 39.97
C VAL A 39 -5.59 5.24 38.75
N THR A 40 -6.77 5.61 38.22
CA THR A 40 -7.36 4.98 37.04
C THR A 40 -6.52 5.24 35.78
N LEU A 41 -5.99 6.45 35.59
CA LEU A 41 -5.14 6.77 34.43
C LEU A 41 -3.91 5.86 34.37
N TYR A 42 -3.25 5.65 35.50
CA TYR A 42 -2.10 4.77 35.55
C TYR A 42 -2.46 3.31 35.22
N SER A 43 -3.59 2.81 35.73
CA SER A 43 -4.10 1.48 35.37
C SER A 43 -4.41 1.36 33.87
N VAL A 44 -5.00 2.39 33.26
CA VAL A 44 -5.27 2.45 31.81
C VAL A 44 -3.98 2.39 31.01
N VAL A 45 -2.94 3.13 31.43
CA VAL A 45 -1.62 3.13 30.77
C VAL A 45 -0.97 1.74 30.83
N ILE A 46 -1.00 1.07 31.99
CA ILE A 46 -0.47 -0.30 32.13
C ILE A 46 -1.26 -1.29 31.27
N SER A 47 -2.59 -1.20 31.24
CA SER A 47 -3.41 -2.05 30.38
C SER A 47 -3.10 -1.83 28.89
N ASP A 48 -2.96 -0.58 28.46
CA ASP A 48 -2.63 -0.24 27.08
C ASP A 48 -1.22 -0.72 26.69
N MET A 49 -0.27 -0.71 27.63
CA MET A 49 1.06 -1.29 27.42
C MET A 49 1.00 -2.79 27.13
N ILE A 50 0.20 -3.54 27.89
CA ILE A 50 -0.01 -4.97 27.67
C ILE A 50 -0.71 -5.20 26.32
N ASP A 51 -1.81 -4.49 26.06
CA ASP A 51 -2.57 -4.64 24.80
C ASP A 51 -1.67 -4.36 23.57
N LYS A 52 -0.77 -3.38 23.66
CA LYS A 52 0.21 -3.07 22.60
C LYS A 52 1.28 -4.15 22.43
N LEU A 53 1.79 -4.71 23.53
CA LEU A 53 2.72 -5.83 23.47
C LEU A 53 2.05 -7.08 22.92
N GLU A 54 0.80 -7.35 23.28
CA GLU A 54 0.01 -8.46 22.73
C GLU A 54 -0.22 -8.28 21.23
N THR A 55 -0.56 -7.05 20.79
CA THR A 55 -0.64 -6.72 19.36
C THR A 55 0.70 -6.99 18.64
N LEU A 56 1.82 -6.59 19.25
CA LEU A 56 3.17 -6.87 18.73
C LEU A 56 3.48 -8.36 18.65
N ALA A 57 3.11 -9.13 19.66
CA ALA A 57 3.34 -10.56 19.72
C ALA A 57 2.46 -11.32 18.72
N ASP A 58 1.14 -11.08 18.73
CA ASP A 58 0.16 -11.90 18.04
C ASP A 58 0.04 -11.53 16.56
N ILE A 59 0.02 -10.23 16.23
CA ILE A 59 -0.16 -9.75 14.85
C ILE A 59 1.18 -9.69 14.12
N TYR A 60 2.21 -9.18 14.81
CA TYR A 60 3.51 -8.88 14.20
C TYR A 60 4.60 -9.90 14.51
N SER A 61 4.28 -10.94 15.29
CA SER A 61 5.22 -12.01 15.68
C SER A 61 6.52 -11.46 16.28
N ASP A 62 6.41 -10.37 17.05
CA ASP A 62 7.54 -9.70 17.67
C ASP A 62 8.10 -10.55 18.82
N THR A 63 9.25 -11.20 18.57
CA THR A 63 9.94 -12.03 19.57
C THR A 63 10.35 -11.28 20.85
N VAL A 64 10.60 -9.97 20.78
CA VAL A 64 10.92 -9.17 21.97
C VAL A 64 9.66 -8.96 22.79
N ALA A 65 8.55 -8.61 22.15
CA ALA A 65 7.27 -8.46 22.84
C ALA A 65 6.79 -9.77 23.46
N ILE A 66 6.92 -10.90 22.75
CA ILE A 66 6.63 -12.25 23.27
C ILE A 66 7.44 -12.50 24.56
N ASN A 67 8.76 -12.29 24.51
CA ASN A 67 9.62 -12.49 25.68
C ASN A 67 9.28 -11.57 26.86
N ILE A 68 8.90 -10.31 26.60
CA ILE A 68 8.48 -9.39 27.67
C ILE A 68 7.18 -9.89 28.31
N LEU A 69 6.18 -10.27 27.50
CA LEU A 69 4.92 -10.80 27.98
C LEU A 69 5.12 -12.08 28.80
N ASP A 70 5.94 -13.01 28.33
CA ASP A 70 6.24 -14.26 29.06
C ASP A 70 6.93 -13.99 30.39
N ASN A 71 7.90 -13.07 30.41
CA ASN A 71 8.57 -12.65 31.64
C ASN A 71 7.59 -12.03 32.66
N ILE A 72 6.69 -11.16 32.21
CA ILE A 72 5.70 -10.51 33.08
C ILE A 72 4.66 -11.51 33.58
N ARG A 73 4.15 -12.39 32.71
CA ARG A 73 3.22 -13.47 33.08
C ARG A 73 3.85 -14.40 34.13
N LYS A 74 5.11 -14.75 33.95
CA LYS A 74 5.87 -15.54 34.93
C LYS A 74 6.03 -14.81 36.27
N PHE A 75 6.40 -13.52 36.24
CA PHE A 75 6.52 -12.72 37.46
C PHE A 75 5.20 -12.64 38.22
N GLN A 76 4.08 -12.42 37.53
CA GLN A 76 2.75 -12.40 38.15
C GLN A 76 2.36 -13.76 38.75
N ALA A 77 2.74 -14.88 38.10
CA ALA A 77 2.51 -16.21 38.64
C ALA A 77 3.34 -16.48 39.91
N ASP A 78 4.61 -16.07 39.92
CA ASP A 78 5.52 -16.24 41.06
C ASP A 78 5.19 -15.26 42.22
N HIS A 79 4.61 -14.08 41.90
CA HIS A 79 4.30 -13.00 42.85
C HIS A 79 2.89 -12.39 42.64
N PRO A 80 1.79 -13.11 42.94
CA PRO A 80 0.42 -12.72 42.54
C PRO A 80 -0.09 -11.39 43.11
N THR A 81 0.44 -10.96 44.24
CA THR A 81 0.00 -9.74 44.95
C THR A 81 0.99 -8.58 44.83
N SER A 82 2.15 -8.78 44.22
CA SER A 82 3.18 -7.75 44.14
C SER A 82 2.87 -6.77 43.00
N PRO A 83 2.76 -5.46 43.24
CA PRO A 83 2.61 -4.46 42.18
C PRO A 83 3.93 -4.17 41.43
N GLU A 84 5.03 -4.83 41.81
CA GLU A 84 6.36 -4.55 41.27
C GLU A 84 6.51 -4.93 39.79
N TRP A 85 5.69 -5.86 39.29
CA TRP A 85 5.66 -6.24 37.88
C TRP A 85 5.35 -5.05 36.97
N GLU A 86 4.55 -4.08 37.43
CA GLU A 86 4.20 -2.89 36.64
C GLU A 86 5.44 -2.03 36.37
N LYS A 87 6.31 -1.90 37.37
CA LYS A 87 7.57 -1.17 37.24
C LYS A 87 8.50 -1.90 36.26
N ASN A 88 8.60 -3.22 36.41
CA ASN A 88 9.40 -4.07 35.53
C ASN A 88 8.92 -3.96 34.07
N LEU A 89 7.60 -4.00 33.84
CA LEU A 89 7.01 -3.80 32.51
C LEU A 89 7.46 -2.47 31.87
N ILE A 90 7.38 -1.36 32.60
CA ILE A 90 7.79 -0.05 32.08
C ILE A 90 9.28 -0.04 31.73
N GLU A 91 10.13 -0.65 32.56
CA GLU A 91 11.57 -0.76 32.33
C GLU A 91 11.90 -1.64 31.11
N GLU A 92 11.26 -2.80 30.99
CA GLU A 92 11.43 -3.70 29.84
C GLU A 92 10.98 -3.04 28.54
N ILE A 93 9.83 -2.35 28.54
CA ILE A 93 9.36 -1.60 27.37
C ILE A 93 10.37 -0.51 26.99
N LYS A 94 10.87 0.27 27.94
CA LYS A 94 11.86 1.33 27.69
C LYS A 94 13.15 0.75 27.08
N ASN A 95 13.67 -0.32 27.66
CA ASN A 95 15.02 -0.79 27.38
C ASN A 95 15.08 -1.72 26.17
N ARG A 96 13.99 -2.45 25.90
CA ARG A 96 13.96 -3.51 24.88
C ARG A 96 13.06 -3.19 23.70
N THR A 97 12.20 -2.18 23.79
CA THR A 97 11.33 -1.75 22.69
C THR A 97 11.60 -0.31 22.30
N SER A 98 10.90 0.21 21.29
CA SER A 98 10.90 1.64 20.96
C SER A 98 9.52 2.27 21.12
N LEU A 99 8.66 1.68 21.95
CA LEU A 99 7.32 2.19 22.21
C LEU A 99 7.33 3.52 22.99
N ILE A 100 8.37 3.73 23.81
CA ILE A 100 8.57 4.95 24.60
C ILE A 100 10.02 5.41 24.50
N ASP A 101 10.23 6.72 24.50
CA ASP A 101 11.56 7.33 24.63
C ASP A 101 11.87 7.74 26.09
N ASN A 102 12.99 8.42 26.31
CA ASN A 102 13.39 8.89 27.64
C ASN A 102 12.43 9.93 28.23
N VAL A 103 11.79 10.76 27.40
CA VAL A 103 10.83 11.78 27.83
C VAL A 103 9.52 11.12 28.23
N ASP A 104 9.03 10.20 27.39
CA ASP A 104 7.86 9.38 27.66
C ASP A 104 8.04 8.59 28.97
N TYR A 105 9.20 7.93 29.14
CA TYR A 105 9.53 7.21 30.36
C TYR A 105 9.48 8.12 31.59
N ALA A 106 10.10 9.30 31.54
CA ALA A 106 10.08 10.25 32.66
C ALA A 106 8.64 10.68 33.02
N ARG A 107 7.79 10.91 32.03
CA ARG A 107 6.37 11.25 32.23
C ARG A 107 5.59 10.10 32.87
N ILE A 108 5.81 8.86 32.42
CA ILE A 108 5.17 7.67 32.99
C ILE A 108 5.61 7.47 34.45
N ILE A 109 6.90 7.65 34.75
CA ILE A 109 7.41 7.57 36.12
C ILE A 109 6.81 8.66 37.02
N SER A 110 6.64 9.88 36.50
CA SER A 110 5.95 10.95 37.25
C SER A 110 4.52 10.57 37.61
N LEU A 111 3.75 10.01 36.66
CA LEU A 111 2.40 9.51 36.92
C LEU A 111 2.39 8.39 37.98
N ARG A 112 3.33 7.44 37.87
CA ARG A 112 3.48 6.33 38.83
C ARG A 112 3.72 6.85 40.25
N ASN A 113 4.58 7.85 40.40
CA ASN A 113 4.91 8.43 41.70
C ASN A 113 3.67 9.09 42.32
N ASP A 114 2.92 9.88 41.54
CA ASP A 114 1.68 10.49 42.02
C ASP A 114 0.60 9.45 42.33
N ARG A 115 0.49 8.37 41.53
CA ARG A 115 -0.40 7.24 41.83
C ARG A 115 -0.03 6.58 43.15
N HIS A 116 1.25 6.42 43.46
CA HIS A 116 1.70 5.86 44.72
C HIS A 116 1.27 6.74 45.91
N LEU A 117 1.45 8.06 45.81
CA LEU A 117 0.98 9.01 46.83
C LEU A 117 -0.55 9.03 46.98
N CYS A 118 -1.28 8.88 45.87
CA CYS A 118 -2.75 8.84 45.87
C CYS A 118 -3.32 7.54 46.47
N ALA A 119 -2.65 6.41 46.28
CA ALA A 119 -3.15 5.09 46.68
C ALA A 119 -2.74 4.70 48.11
N HIS A 120 -1.61 5.22 48.61
CA HIS A 120 -1.12 4.92 49.95
C HIS A 120 -1.30 6.12 50.87
N PRO A 121 -1.90 5.94 52.06
CA PRO A 121 -1.98 7.01 53.05
C PRO A 121 -0.57 7.40 53.47
N VAL A 122 -0.20 8.64 53.15
CA VAL A 122 0.99 9.27 53.71
C VAL A 122 0.58 9.75 55.10
N ILE A 123 1.26 9.24 56.14
CA ILE A 123 1.11 9.77 57.50
C ILE A 123 1.81 11.13 57.51
N ASP A 124 1.13 12.16 57.00
CA ASP A 124 1.50 13.55 57.27
C ASP A 124 0.84 14.01 58.59
N LYS A 125 1.20 15.21 59.06
CA LYS A 125 0.72 15.76 60.34
C LYS A 125 -0.81 15.89 60.46
N GLU A 126 -1.57 15.76 59.37
CA GLU A 126 -3.02 15.90 59.25
C GLU A 126 -3.76 14.61 58.85
N ASP A 127 -3.09 13.45 58.70
CA ASP A 127 -3.69 12.15 58.33
C ASP A 127 -4.59 12.18 57.06
N ARG A 128 -4.28 13.06 56.09
CA ARG A 128 -5.04 13.18 54.83
C ARG A 128 -4.39 12.41 53.69
N LEU A 129 -5.23 11.83 52.82
CA LEU A 129 -4.79 11.27 51.55
C LEU A 129 -4.32 12.39 50.61
N HIS A 130 -3.13 12.21 50.03
CA HIS A 130 -2.61 13.13 49.02
C HIS A 130 -3.62 13.26 47.85
N THR A 131 -3.95 14.49 47.50
CA THR A 131 -4.85 14.81 46.38
C THR A 131 -4.19 15.85 45.48
N PRO A 132 -3.74 15.47 44.27
CA PRO A 132 -3.18 16.42 43.31
C PRO A 132 -4.21 17.46 42.89
N ASN A 133 -3.75 18.66 42.56
CA ASN A 133 -4.61 19.71 41.99
C ASN A 133 -5.04 19.35 40.56
N LYS A 134 -6.06 20.07 40.06
CA LYS A 134 -6.66 19.85 38.74
C LYS A 134 -5.61 19.94 37.62
N GLU A 135 -4.71 20.90 37.69
CA GLU A 135 -3.72 21.19 36.67
C GLU A 135 -2.69 20.05 36.55
N THR A 136 -2.24 19.50 37.68
CA THR A 136 -1.35 18.33 37.72
C THR A 136 -2.03 17.11 37.11
N VAL A 137 -3.30 16.83 37.44
CA VAL A 137 -4.03 15.71 36.84
C VAL A 137 -4.24 15.93 35.34
N GLY A 138 -4.60 17.14 34.92
CA GLY A 138 -4.75 17.49 33.51
C GLY A 138 -3.45 17.32 32.72
N SER A 139 -2.31 17.69 33.33
CA SER A 139 -0.98 17.47 32.77
C SER A 139 -0.67 15.99 32.59
N HIS A 140 -0.94 15.15 33.59
CA HIS A 140 -0.76 13.69 33.48
C HIS A 140 -1.61 13.09 32.37
N ILE A 141 -2.90 13.46 32.30
CA ILE A 141 -3.81 12.97 31.26
C ILE A 141 -3.29 13.32 29.87
N ARG A 142 -2.94 14.60 29.66
CA ARG A 142 -2.40 15.06 28.38
C ARG A 142 -1.10 14.35 28.02
N ASN A 143 -0.17 14.28 28.97
CA ASN A 143 1.11 13.61 28.77
C ASN A 143 0.91 12.14 28.40
N MET A 144 0.04 11.39 29.07
CA MET A 144 -0.18 9.98 28.74
C MET A 144 -0.86 9.78 27.40
N LEU A 145 -1.81 10.65 27.04
CA LEU A 145 -2.40 10.67 25.70
C LEU A 145 -1.33 10.86 24.62
N GLU A 146 -0.55 11.95 24.71
CA GLU A 146 0.45 12.31 23.70
C GLU A 146 1.67 11.36 23.69
N SER A 147 2.17 10.96 24.86
CA SER A 147 3.36 10.11 25.00
C SER A 147 3.10 8.64 24.70
N PHE A 148 1.88 8.15 24.92
CA PHE A 148 1.62 6.72 24.81
C PHE A 148 0.28 6.35 24.20
N LEU A 149 -0.86 6.71 24.81
CA LEU A 149 -2.17 6.14 24.46
C LEU A 149 -2.61 6.42 23.01
N LEU A 150 -2.16 7.54 22.43
CA LEU A 150 -2.43 7.88 21.03
C LEU A 150 -1.42 7.29 20.04
N LYS A 151 -0.29 6.76 20.53
CA LYS A 151 0.72 6.11 19.68
C LYS A 151 0.29 4.67 19.37
N PRO A 152 0.41 4.21 18.12
CA PRO A 152 0.16 2.83 17.76
C PRO A 152 1.26 1.90 18.30
N PRO A 153 1.00 0.58 18.43
CA PRO A 153 1.94 -0.41 18.97
C PRO A 153 3.23 -0.65 18.14
N ILE A 154 3.59 0.19 17.17
CA ILE A 154 4.29 -0.28 15.97
C ILE A 154 5.65 0.39 15.74
N LEU A 155 6.67 -0.44 15.46
CA LEU A 155 7.92 -0.02 14.82
C LEU A 155 7.89 -0.29 13.30
N SER A 156 7.78 0.77 12.50
CA SER A 156 7.62 0.69 11.03
C SER A 156 8.63 -0.23 10.33
N LYS A 157 9.90 -0.21 10.74
CA LYS A 157 10.97 -1.00 10.11
C LYS A 157 10.86 -2.50 10.35
N LYS A 158 10.47 -2.91 11.56
CA LYS A 158 10.36 -4.33 11.91
C LYS A 158 9.17 -4.96 11.19
N ILE A 159 8.04 -4.24 11.15
CA ILE A 159 6.85 -4.67 10.42
C ILE A 159 7.11 -4.76 8.94
N LEU A 160 7.81 -3.78 8.34
CA LEU A 160 8.20 -3.88 6.94
C LEU A 160 9.01 -5.16 6.69
N GLY A 161 9.99 -5.48 7.54
CA GLY A 161 10.74 -6.73 7.45
C GLY A 161 9.84 -7.97 7.49
N THR A 162 8.94 -8.06 8.48
CA THR A 162 7.98 -9.17 8.60
C THR A 162 7.06 -9.27 7.38
N MET A 163 6.51 -8.15 6.90
CA MET A 163 5.65 -8.11 5.72
C MET A 163 6.38 -8.62 4.47
N LEU A 164 7.62 -8.19 4.26
CA LEU A 164 8.41 -8.60 3.09
C LEU A 164 8.76 -10.08 3.13
N GLN A 165 9.09 -10.63 4.30
CA GLN A 165 9.34 -12.07 4.46
C GLN A 165 8.06 -12.87 4.19
N ASP A 166 6.94 -12.45 4.77
CA ASP A 166 5.64 -13.10 4.59
C ASP A 166 5.20 -13.13 3.11
N LEU A 167 5.49 -12.06 2.38
CA LEU A 167 5.23 -11.95 0.95
C LEU A 167 6.14 -12.90 0.15
N ALA A 168 7.44 -12.92 0.45
CA ALA A 168 8.39 -13.81 -0.20
C ALA A 168 8.01 -15.30 -0.01
N ASP A 169 7.67 -15.68 1.22
CA ASP A 169 7.28 -17.05 1.59
C ASP A 169 5.98 -17.52 0.93
N LYS A 170 5.10 -16.58 0.56
CA LYS A 170 3.79 -16.85 -0.05
C LYS A 170 3.70 -16.39 -1.50
N SER A 171 4.84 -16.21 -2.16
CA SER A 171 4.94 -15.67 -3.52
C SER A 171 4.19 -16.52 -4.55
N ASP A 172 4.06 -17.83 -4.34
CA ASP A 172 3.27 -18.75 -5.19
C ASP A 172 1.75 -18.48 -5.14
N ILE A 173 1.24 -17.92 -4.04
CA ILE A 173 -0.19 -17.66 -3.82
C ILE A 173 -0.51 -16.17 -4.06
N LEU A 174 0.42 -15.28 -3.71
CA LEU A 174 0.26 -13.83 -3.77
C LEU A 174 0.71 -13.26 -5.12
N ILE A 175 0.07 -13.75 -6.18
CA ILE A 175 0.49 -13.49 -7.57
C ILE A 175 0.14 -12.08 -8.05
N ASN A 176 -0.99 -11.50 -7.61
CA ASN A 176 -1.49 -10.21 -8.12
C ASN A 176 -1.72 -9.16 -7.01
N GLN A 177 -1.80 -7.89 -7.40
CA GLN A 177 -1.98 -6.76 -6.46
C GLN A 177 -3.25 -6.94 -5.60
N GLY A 178 -4.32 -7.55 -6.13
CA GLY A 178 -5.56 -7.80 -5.39
C GLY A 178 -5.45 -8.90 -4.32
N SER A 179 -4.68 -9.96 -4.54
CA SER A 179 -4.42 -10.98 -3.50
C SER A 179 -3.46 -10.45 -2.44
N ILE A 180 -2.44 -9.69 -2.84
CA ILE A 180 -1.52 -9.00 -1.93
C ILE A 180 -2.29 -8.02 -1.04
N ASN A 181 -3.14 -7.17 -1.62
CA ASN A 181 -3.89 -6.17 -0.86
C ASN A 181 -4.82 -6.83 0.17
N ARG A 182 -5.50 -7.92 -0.19
CA ARG A 182 -6.34 -8.67 0.77
C ARG A 182 -5.53 -9.29 1.90
N TYR A 183 -4.41 -9.95 1.57
CA TYR A 183 -3.56 -10.61 2.57
C TYR A 183 -2.89 -9.60 3.52
N VAL A 184 -2.17 -8.63 2.94
CA VAL A 184 -1.40 -7.64 3.71
C VAL A 184 -2.33 -6.64 4.38
N GLY A 185 -3.43 -6.26 3.72
CA GLY A 185 -4.45 -5.37 4.28
C GLY A 185 -5.02 -5.89 5.59
N ALA A 186 -5.57 -7.10 5.57
CA ALA A 186 -6.19 -7.72 6.75
C ALA A 186 -5.17 -8.05 7.86
N LYS A 187 -3.98 -8.52 7.48
CA LYS A 187 -2.97 -8.96 8.47
C LYS A 187 -2.18 -7.80 9.08
N TYR A 188 -1.88 -6.76 8.31
CA TYR A 188 -0.96 -5.70 8.73
C TYR A 188 -1.57 -4.30 8.62
N LEU A 189 -2.14 -3.92 7.48
CA LEU A 189 -2.42 -2.50 7.19
C LEU A 189 -3.61 -1.93 7.97
N GLU A 190 -4.61 -2.73 8.35
CA GLU A 190 -5.77 -2.26 9.14
C GLU A 190 -5.38 -1.65 10.49
N ASN A 191 -4.23 -2.06 11.05
CA ASN A 191 -3.74 -1.62 12.35
C ASN A 191 -2.66 -0.51 12.24
N LEU A 192 -2.35 -0.05 11.03
CA LEU A 192 -1.36 1.02 10.81
C LEU A 192 -2.01 2.40 10.82
N THR A 193 -1.32 3.38 11.40
CA THR A 193 -1.70 4.78 11.24
C THR A 193 -1.19 5.32 9.89
N PRO A 194 -1.87 6.32 9.30
CA PRO A 194 -1.43 6.97 8.07
C PRO A 194 0.05 7.43 8.11
N SER A 195 0.49 7.97 9.24
CA SER A 195 1.88 8.41 9.43
C SER A 195 2.91 7.27 9.31
N ILE A 196 2.55 6.06 9.78
CA ILE A 196 3.43 4.89 9.72
C ILE A 196 3.43 4.30 8.32
N GLU A 197 2.27 4.24 7.66
CA GLU A 197 2.18 3.79 6.27
C GLU A 197 3.11 4.61 5.36
N VAL A 198 3.18 5.94 5.55
CA VAL A 198 4.10 6.81 4.79
C VAL A 198 5.58 6.52 5.08
N VAL A 199 5.93 6.19 6.33
CA VAL A 199 7.29 5.78 6.69
C VAL A 199 7.64 4.45 6.02
N ILE A 200 6.73 3.48 6.07
CA ILE A 200 6.88 2.16 5.43
C ILE A 200 6.99 2.33 3.91
N PHE A 201 6.14 3.16 3.29
CA PHE A 201 6.18 3.49 1.87
C PHE A 201 7.57 4.02 1.47
N ARG A 202 8.11 4.97 2.23
CA ARG A 202 9.45 5.52 1.98
C ARG A 202 10.53 4.44 2.08
N ASP A 203 10.50 3.61 3.12
CA ASP A 203 11.50 2.56 3.30
C ASP A 203 11.38 1.47 2.22
N LEU A 204 10.16 1.16 1.78
CA LEU A 204 9.89 0.24 0.67
C LEU A 204 10.34 0.82 -0.67
N TRP A 205 10.23 2.14 -0.87
CA TRP A 205 10.77 2.82 -2.05
C TRP A 205 12.26 2.54 -2.22
N LYS A 206 13.03 2.65 -1.13
CA LYS A 206 14.45 2.32 -1.14
C LYS A 206 14.69 0.86 -1.54
N ILE A 207 13.88 -0.07 -1.05
CA ILE A 207 14.03 -1.50 -1.36
C ILE A 207 13.74 -1.78 -2.84
N VAL A 208 12.71 -1.16 -3.39
CA VAL A 208 12.30 -1.36 -4.79
C VAL A 208 13.27 -0.68 -5.74
N PHE A 209 13.59 0.60 -5.50
CA PHE A 209 14.26 1.43 -6.49
C PHE A 209 15.75 1.67 -6.23
N LYS A 210 16.26 1.50 -5.00
CA LYS A 210 17.65 1.86 -4.66
C LYS A 210 18.54 0.68 -4.31
N LEU A 211 18.01 -0.33 -3.61
CA LEU A 211 18.79 -1.51 -3.23
C LEU A 211 18.90 -2.49 -4.40
N ASP A 212 20.06 -3.14 -4.49
CA ASP A 212 20.37 -4.09 -5.56
C ASP A 212 21.06 -5.37 -5.05
N ASP A 213 20.83 -5.72 -3.79
CA ASP A 213 21.21 -7.02 -3.24
C ASP A 213 20.30 -8.16 -3.77
N ASN A 214 20.72 -9.41 -3.57
CA ASN A 214 19.99 -10.58 -4.05
C ASN A 214 18.53 -10.64 -3.58
N ASN A 215 18.26 -10.22 -2.33
CA ASN A 215 16.91 -10.25 -1.80
C ASN A 215 16.04 -9.18 -2.49
N ALA A 216 16.58 -7.98 -2.67
CA ALA A 216 15.92 -6.91 -3.39
C ALA A 216 15.59 -7.33 -4.84
N ARG A 217 16.55 -7.91 -5.57
CA ARG A 217 16.36 -8.36 -6.96
C ARG A 217 15.28 -9.43 -7.09
N THR A 218 15.34 -10.48 -6.28
CA THR A 218 14.39 -11.61 -6.32
C THR A 218 12.96 -11.17 -6.06
N ASN A 219 12.76 -10.26 -5.09
CA ASN A 219 11.43 -9.86 -4.64
C ASN A 219 10.94 -8.51 -5.21
N ARG A 220 11.68 -7.87 -6.12
CA ARG A 220 11.45 -6.47 -6.54
C ARG A 220 10.04 -6.23 -7.06
N LYS A 221 9.55 -7.06 -7.99
CA LYS A 221 8.20 -6.92 -8.59
C LYS A 221 7.08 -7.12 -7.56
N LEU A 222 7.28 -8.01 -6.59
CA LEU A 222 6.33 -8.26 -5.52
C LEU A 222 6.28 -7.06 -4.54
N ASN A 223 7.45 -6.56 -4.17
CA ASN A 223 7.61 -5.39 -3.32
C ASN A 223 7.06 -4.12 -3.98
N PHE A 224 7.18 -4.00 -5.30
CA PHE A 224 6.58 -2.90 -6.07
C PHE A 224 5.05 -2.91 -6.00
N LYS A 225 4.41 -4.08 -6.08
CA LYS A 225 2.94 -4.19 -5.90
C LYS A 225 2.51 -3.75 -4.50
N LEU A 226 3.26 -4.12 -3.46
CA LEU A 226 3.01 -3.62 -2.09
C LEU A 226 3.21 -2.09 -1.99
N LEU A 227 4.24 -1.56 -2.65
CA LEU A 227 4.51 -0.12 -2.68
C LEU A 227 3.33 0.65 -3.26
N LYS A 228 2.77 0.18 -4.37
CA LYS A 228 1.57 0.78 -4.97
C LYS A 228 0.37 0.76 -4.01
N ILE A 229 0.11 -0.37 -3.34
CA ILE A 229 -0.98 -0.48 -2.36
C ILE A 229 -0.82 0.54 -1.22
N LEU A 230 0.38 0.65 -0.64
CA LEU A 230 0.65 1.62 0.43
C LEU A 230 0.49 3.07 -0.04
N TYR A 231 0.93 3.36 -1.26
CA TYR A 231 0.79 4.67 -1.87
C TYR A 231 -0.69 5.03 -2.13
N GLU A 232 -1.46 4.12 -2.72
CA GLU A 232 -2.90 4.33 -3.03
C GLU A 232 -3.74 4.54 -1.76
N ARG A 233 -3.44 3.83 -0.67
CA ARG A 233 -4.14 3.97 0.62
C ARG A 233 -3.98 5.35 1.25
N ASN A 234 -2.86 6.02 0.98
CA ASN A 234 -2.53 7.30 1.59
C ASN A 234 -1.98 8.29 0.56
N LEU A 235 -2.70 8.40 -0.57
CA LEU A 235 -2.28 9.09 -1.79
C LEU A 235 -1.75 10.51 -1.52
N ALA A 236 -2.53 11.33 -0.81
CA ALA A 236 -2.15 12.72 -0.53
C ALA A 236 -0.84 12.81 0.29
N ALA A 237 -0.70 11.99 1.33
CA ALA A 237 0.50 12.00 2.16
C ALA A 237 1.71 11.39 1.42
N GLY A 238 1.49 10.40 0.54
CA GLY A 238 2.51 9.83 -0.34
C GLY A 238 3.06 10.87 -1.32
N ILE A 239 2.18 11.60 -2.01
CA ILE A 239 2.55 12.69 -2.94
C ILE A 239 3.38 13.75 -2.21
N GLU A 240 2.90 14.26 -1.07
CA GLU A 240 3.63 15.25 -0.27
C GLU A 240 4.97 14.70 0.21
N LYS A 241 5.04 13.41 0.55
CA LYS A 241 6.30 12.79 0.96
C LYS A 241 7.33 12.74 -0.17
N ILE A 242 6.90 12.41 -1.40
CA ILE A 242 7.77 12.41 -2.58
C ILE A 242 8.28 13.82 -2.88
N LYS A 243 7.38 14.82 -2.87
CA LYS A 243 7.72 16.23 -3.10
C LYS A 243 8.71 16.78 -2.07
N SER A 244 8.46 16.50 -0.79
CA SER A 244 9.30 17.01 0.32
C SER A 244 10.69 16.36 0.42
N ASP A 245 10.88 15.14 -0.10
CA ASP A 245 12.15 14.39 -0.03
C ASP A 245 12.67 14.04 -1.44
N LYS A 246 12.55 14.97 -2.40
CA LYS A 246 12.92 14.80 -3.83
C LYS A 246 14.25 14.06 -4.04
N LYS A 247 15.29 14.46 -3.31
CA LYS A 247 16.64 13.88 -3.42
C LYS A 247 16.69 12.41 -3.03
N TYR A 248 15.86 11.98 -2.06
CA TYR A 248 15.78 10.59 -1.66
C TYR A 248 15.04 9.76 -2.72
N PHE A 249 13.89 10.24 -3.19
CA PHE A 249 13.08 9.51 -4.16
C PHE A 249 13.72 9.43 -5.55
N SER A 250 14.53 10.41 -5.91
CA SER A 250 15.32 10.41 -7.15
C SER A 250 16.60 9.57 -7.06
N ASN A 251 16.97 9.07 -5.88
CA ASN A 251 18.14 8.21 -5.72
C ASN A 251 17.77 6.76 -6.03
N ILE A 252 17.81 6.41 -7.31
CA ILE A 252 17.49 5.07 -7.82
C ILE A 252 18.75 4.35 -8.32
N HIS A 253 18.71 3.03 -8.32
CA HIS A 253 19.71 2.17 -8.94
C HIS A 253 19.46 2.10 -10.45
N ASP A 254 20.49 2.40 -11.24
CA ASP A 254 20.42 2.36 -12.71
C ASP A 254 20.43 0.91 -13.21
N SER A 255 19.24 0.31 -13.28
CA SER A 255 19.00 -0.99 -13.90
C SER A 255 17.68 -0.97 -14.66
N ASP A 256 17.59 -1.75 -15.72
CA ASP A 256 16.43 -1.77 -16.63
C ASP A 256 15.12 -2.07 -15.87
N VAL A 257 15.15 -3.07 -14.98
CA VAL A 257 13.99 -3.42 -14.13
C VAL A 257 13.58 -2.25 -13.23
N THR A 258 14.53 -1.51 -12.66
CA THR A 258 14.20 -0.37 -11.79
C THR A 258 13.57 0.77 -12.59
N LYS A 259 14.10 1.05 -13.80
CA LYS A 259 13.57 2.09 -14.70
C LYS A 259 12.18 1.71 -15.21
N GLU A 260 11.97 0.47 -15.65
CA GLU A 260 10.67 -0.08 -16.07
C GLU A 260 9.61 0.09 -14.97
N LEU A 261 9.93 -0.30 -13.73
CA LEU A 261 8.99 -0.18 -12.61
C LEU A 261 8.70 1.29 -12.25
N LEU A 262 9.67 2.19 -12.38
CA LEU A 262 9.47 3.61 -12.11
C LEU A 262 8.62 4.26 -13.21
N ILE A 263 8.83 3.90 -14.47
CA ILE A 263 7.96 4.30 -15.59
C ILE A 263 6.54 3.82 -15.33
N ASN A 264 6.35 2.56 -14.94
CA ASN A 264 5.02 2.03 -14.63
C ASN A 264 4.35 2.77 -13.45
N PHE A 265 5.11 3.18 -12.44
CA PHE A 265 4.60 4.00 -11.34
C PHE A 265 4.17 5.40 -11.81
N LEU A 266 4.99 6.04 -12.65
CA LEU A 266 4.76 7.39 -13.17
C LEU A 266 3.66 7.43 -14.23
N ALA A 267 3.44 6.34 -14.98
CA ALA A 267 2.33 6.22 -15.91
C ALA A 267 0.97 6.40 -15.24
N GLU A 268 0.86 6.04 -13.95
CA GLU A 268 -0.34 6.23 -13.14
C GLU A 268 -0.31 7.51 -12.28
N ASN A 269 0.82 8.24 -12.30
CA ASN A 269 1.09 9.39 -11.44
C ASN A 269 1.92 10.44 -12.19
N GLU A 270 1.44 10.85 -13.36
CA GLU A 270 2.20 11.65 -14.33
C GLU A 270 2.73 12.97 -13.75
N ASP A 271 1.95 13.61 -12.87
CA ASP A 271 2.30 14.88 -12.24
C ASP A 271 3.60 14.79 -11.42
N LEU A 272 3.91 13.57 -10.92
CA LEU A 272 5.13 13.34 -10.16
C LEU A 272 6.38 13.31 -11.02
N PHE A 273 6.31 13.11 -12.34
CA PHE A 273 7.49 13.05 -13.20
C PHE A 273 8.36 14.31 -13.06
N SER A 274 7.70 15.48 -13.05
CA SER A 274 8.35 16.80 -12.86
C SER A 274 9.04 16.96 -11.50
N VAL A 275 8.64 16.17 -10.50
CA VAL A 275 9.21 16.21 -9.14
C VAL A 275 10.59 15.54 -9.11
N PHE A 276 10.84 14.52 -9.93
CA PHE A 276 12.14 13.83 -9.98
C PHE A 276 13.27 14.74 -10.48
N SER A 277 14.52 14.40 -10.18
CA SER A 277 15.68 15.15 -10.67
C SER A 277 15.91 14.94 -12.17
N GLU A 278 16.55 15.91 -12.82
CA GLU A 278 16.76 15.92 -14.29
C GLU A 278 17.54 14.67 -14.77
N ASP A 279 18.48 14.17 -13.98
CA ASP A 279 19.22 12.95 -14.28
C ASP A 279 18.31 11.72 -14.32
N VAL A 280 17.34 11.60 -13.39
CA VAL A 280 16.35 10.52 -13.42
C VAL A 280 15.41 10.68 -14.60
N GLN A 281 14.93 11.89 -14.87
CA GLN A 281 14.06 12.14 -16.02
C GLN A 281 14.75 11.74 -17.34
N LEU A 282 16.03 12.08 -17.50
CA LEU A 282 16.83 11.68 -18.65
C LEU A 282 17.03 10.16 -18.73
N LEU A 283 17.28 9.49 -17.60
CA LEU A 283 17.41 8.03 -17.53
C LEU A 283 16.12 7.32 -18.00
N LEU A 284 14.96 7.80 -17.55
CA LEU A 284 13.66 7.22 -17.94
C LEU A 284 13.32 7.50 -19.41
N ALA A 285 13.63 8.69 -19.91
CA ALA A 285 13.45 9.02 -21.33
C ALA A 285 14.29 8.11 -22.22
N LYS A 286 15.56 7.91 -21.85
CA LYS A 286 16.46 6.99 -22.57
C LYS A 286 15.99 5.54 -22.51
N GLU A 287 15.46 5.09 -21.39
CA GLU A 287 14.88 3.74 -21.27
C GLU A 287 13.70 3.55 -22.23
N ALA A 288 12.81 4.54 -22.29
CA ALA A 288 11.67 4.53 -23.20
C ALA A 288 12.07 4.59 -24.69
N GLU A 289 13.27 5.03 -25.03
CA GLU A 289 13.77 4.96 -26.41
C GLU A 289 14.22 3.54 -26.81
N ILE A 290 14.75 2.76 -25.86
CA ILE A 290 15.41 1.48 -26.14
C ILE A 290 14.55 0.25 -25.82
N ASP A 291 13.67 0.32 -24.81
CA ASP A 291 12.84 -0.81 -24.38
C ASP A 291 11.37 -0.62 -24.82
N PRO A 292 10.82 -1.52 -25.65
CA PRO A 292 9.43 -1.43 -26.12
C PRO A 292 8.38 -1.36 -25.01
N SER A 293 8.60 -2.07 -23.89
CA SER A 293 7.65 -2.08 -22.77
C SER A 293 7.62 -0.72 -22.07
N SER A 294 8.80 -0.19 -21.77
CA SER A 294 9.00 1.14 -21.20
C SER A 294 8.45 2.22 -22.12
N LYS A 295 8.70 2.13 -23.43
CA LYS A 295 8.14 3.05 -24.44
C LYS A 295 6.62 3.07 -24.39
N THR A 296 6.01 1.88 -24.38
CA THR A 296 4.54 1.70 -24.37
C THR A 296 3.90 2.24 -23.09
N SER A 297 4.58 2.16 -21.95
CA SER A 297 4.07 2.66 -20.67
C SER A 297 4.31 4.16 -20.45
N ALA A 298 5.36 4.74 -21.04
CA ALA A 298 5.85 6.09 -20.73
C ALA A 298 5.08 7.22 -21.43
N TRP A 299 3.75 7.16 -21.44
CA TRP A 299 2.89 8.15 -22.12
C TRP A 299 3.09 9.58 -21.60
N PHE A 300 3.51 9.74 -20.34
CA PHE A 300 3.80 11.03 -19.71
C PHE A 300 5.02 11.75 -20.30
N LEU A 301 5.80 11.09 -21.16
CA LEU A 301 6.87 11.72 -21.94
C LEU A 301 6.36 12.38 -23.24
N SER A 302 5.13 12.11 -23.63
CA SER A 302 4.50 12.70 -24.81
C SER A 302 3.63 13.89 -24.43
N ASP A 303 3.39 14.80 -25.39
CA ASP A 303 2.61 16.01 -25.16
C ASP A 303 1.18 15.71 -24.66
N ASN A 304 0.58 14.66 -25.19
CA ASN A 304 -0.67 14.10 -24.69
C ASN A 304 -0.78 12.61 -24.99
N TYR A 305 -1.79 11.98 -24.38
CA TYR A 305 -2.01 10.54 -24.48
C TYR A 305 -2.33 10.07 -25.91
N LEU A 306 -3.06 10.84 -26.71
CA LEU A 306 -3.43 10.44 -28.07
C LEU A 306 -2.23 10.49 -29.02
N ASP A 307 -1.37 11.51 -28.87
CA ASP A 307 -0.11 11.58 -29.62
C ASP A 307 0.81 10.41 -29.25
N HIS A 308 0.85 10.03 -27.97
CA HIS A 308 1.56 8.83 -27.53
C HIS A 308 0.98 7.55 -28.18
N LEU A 309 -0.34 7.39 -28.16
CA LEU A 309 -1.01 6.24 -28.75
C LEU A 309 -0.72 6.13 -30.25
N ALA A 310 -0.74 7.25 -30.97
CA ALA A 310 -0.40 7.32 -32.39
C ALA A 310 1.07 6.98 -32.65
N MET A 311 1.99 7.46 -31.79
CA MET A 311 3.41 7.11 -31.86
C MET A 311 3.63 5.61 -31.67
N ILE A 312 2.99 4.99 -30.68
CA ILE A 312 3.06 3.54 -30.48
C ILE A 312 2.51 2.76 -31.68
N LYS A 313 1.40 3.21 -32.29
CA LYS A 313 0.90 2.61 -33.54
C LYS A 313 1.94 2.65 -34.65
N ALA A 314 2.56 3.81 -34.88
CA ALA A 314 3.56 4.00 -35.92
C ALA A 314 4.85 3.18 -35.69
N GLU A 315 5.31 3.06 -34.44
CA GLU A 315 6.47 2.24 -34.07
C GLU A 315 6.21 0.75 -34.33
N ILE A 316 5.04 0.25 -33.93
CA ILE A 316 4.62 -1.11 -34.23
C ILE A 316 4.63 -1.33 -35.75
N ASP A 317 4.01 -0.45 -36.54
CA ASP A 317 3.96 -0.58 -38.01
C ASP A 317 5.33 -0.59 -38.69
N THR A 318 6.28 0.22 -38.19
CA THR A 318 7.60 0.41 -38.81
C THR A 318 8.66 -0.62 -38.41
N GLN A 319 8.63 -1.13 -37.18
CA GLN A 319 9.66 -2.06 -36.70
C GLN A 319 9.52 -3.50 -37.22
N PHE A 320 8.45 -3.82 -37.95
CA PHE A 320 8.24 -5.15 -38.51
C PHE A 320 9.29 -5.61 -39.53
N ASP A 321 10.00 -4.70 -40.18
CA ASP A 321 10.87 -5.03 -41.32
C ASP A 321 12.32 -5.35 -40.92
N GLY A 322 12.74 -5.05 -39.69
CA GLY A 322 14.13 -5.19 -39.23
C GLY A 322 14.34 -6.20 -38.11
N THR A 323 13.35 -6.40 -37.24
CA THR A 323 13.41 -7.37 -36.13
C THR A 323 11.99 -7.76 -35.71
N PHE A 324 11.67 -9.03 -35.81
CA PHE A 324 10.35 -9.58 -35.54
C PHE A 324 10.03 -9.58 -34.02
N PRO A 325 8.84 -9.16 -33.55
CA PRO A 325 8.16 -7.86 -33.67
C PRO A 325 8.47 -6.88 -32.51
N PHE A 326 7.96 -5.62 -32.56
CA PHE A 326 7.80 -4.74 -31.39
C PHE A 326 6.88 -5.44 -30.36
N ASP A 327 7.48 -6.21 -29.46
CA ASP A 327 6.78 -7.05 -28.48
C ASP A 327 6.89 -6.43 -27.09
N ALA A 328 6.21 -5.29 -26.90
CA ALA A 328 5.98 -4.75 -25.57
C ALA A 328 5.27 -5.79 -24.68
N SER A 329 5.60 -5.81 -23.39
CA SER A 329 5.04 -6.78 -22.47
C SER A 329 3.51 -6.63 -22.33
N VAL A 330 2.86 -7.71 -21.92
CA VAL A 330 1.42 -7.71 -21.60
C VAL A 330 1.09 -6.64 -20.55
N ASP A 331 1.96 -6.44 -19.56
CA ASP A 331 1.77 -5.42 -18.53
C ASP A 331 1.83 -4.00 -19.11
N ALA A 332 2.72 -3.74 -20.08
CA ALA A 332 2.81 -2.44 -20.74
C ALA A 332 1.55 -2.12 -21.56
N TYR A 333 1.02 -3.08 -22.33
CA TYR A 333 -0.26 -2.91 -23.02
C TYR A 333 -1.41 -2.68 -22.04
N ASN A 334 -1.44 -3.41 -20.91
CA ASN A 334 -2.46 -3.22 -19.88
C ASN A 334 -2.39 -1.82 -19.26
N ILE A 335 -1.18 -1.29 -19.03
CA ILE A 335 -0.98 0.08 -18.53
C ILE A 335 -1.52 1.09 -19.55
N LEU A 336 -1.09 1.00 -20.82
CA LEU A 336 -1.55 1.88 -21.90
C LEU A 336 -3.08 1.89 -21.96
N ILE A 337 -3.71 0.73 -22.15
CA ILE A 337 -5.17 0.58 -22.27
C ILE A 337 -5.89 1.16 -21.04
N ARG A 338 -5.45 0.83 -19.83
CA ARG A 338 -6.10 1.28 -18.60
C ARG A 338 -5.98 2.80 -18.44
N ILE A 339 -4.83 3.39 -18.73
CA ILE A 339 -4.65 4.84 -18.67
C ILE A 339 -5.53 5.55 -19.70
N GLY A 340 -5.55 5.08 -20.95
CA GLY A 340 -6.39 5.68 -21.98
C GLY A 340 -7.87 5.68 -21.61
N VAL A 341 -8.37 4.57 -21.07
CA VAL A 341 -9.74 4.48 -20.54
C VAL A 341 -9.96 5.44 -19.36
N ALA A 342 -9.04 5.49 -18.40
CA ALA A 342 -9.16 6.37 -17.23
C ALA A 342 -9.17 7.87 -17.62
N LYS A 343 -8.52 8.22 -18.74
CA LYS A 343 -8.53 9.57 -19.32
C LYS A 343 -9.74 9.87 -20.22
N GLY A 344 -10.62 8.90 -20.43
CA GLY A 344 -11.85 9.06 -21.23
C GLY A 344 -11.71 8.74 -22.72
N TYR A 345 -10.56 8.22 -23.17
CA TYR A 345 -10.30 7.86 -24.56
C TYR A 345 -10.76 6.43 -24.90
N THR A 346 -11.95 6.04 -24.41
CA THR A 346 -12.44 4.66 -24.54
C THR A 346 -12.58 4.23 -25.99
N LYS A 347 -13.03 5.14 -26.87
CA LYS A 347 -13.22 4.86 -28.29
C LYS A 347 -11.87 4.62 -28.98
N GLU A 348 -10.92 5.52 -28.78
CA GLU A 348 -9.59 5.47 -29.39
C GLU A 348 -8.79 4.23 -28.91
N ILE A 349 -9.01 3.83 -27.66
CA ILE A 349 -8.47 2.58 -27.12
C ILE A 349 -9.12 1.35 -27.75
N ALA A 350 -10.44 1.35 -27.94
CA ALA A 350 -11.11 0.27 -28.66
C ALA A 350 -10.59 0.17 -30.12
N ASP A 351 -10.46 1.30 -30.81
CA ASP A 351 -9.87 1.37 -32.16
C ASP A 351 -8.43 0.83 -32.16
N PHE A 352 -7.63 1.17 -31.15
CA PHE A 352 -6.28 0.63 -30.98
C PHE A 352 -6.27 -0.88 -30.77
N ILE A 353 -7.16 -1.42 -29.94
CA ILE A 353 -7.24 -2.86 -29.65
C ILE A 353 -7.63 -3.64 -30.91
N ILE A 354 -8.62 -3.15 -31.66
CA ILE A 354 -9.07 -3.75 -32.92
C ILE A 354 -7.92 -3.76 -33.92
N TRP A 355 -7.36 -2.58 -34.19
CA TRP A 355 -6.21 -2.41 -35.09
C TRP A 355 -5.03 -3.31 -34.69
N ARG A 356 -4.70 -3.37 -33.39
CA ARG A 356 -3.55 -4.15 -32.92
C ARG A 356 -3.69 -5.63 -33.22
N TYR A 357 -4.90 -6.17 -33.13
CA TYR A 357 -5.17 -7.56 -33.50
C TYR A 357 -5.25 -7.76 -35.01
N SER A 358 -5.85 -6.82 -35.73
CA SER A 358 -6.04 -6.98 -37.18
C SER A 358 -4.75 -6.87 -37.98
N ILE A 359 -3.72 -6.20 -37.48
CA ILE A 359 -2.42 -6.04 -38.16
C ILE A 359 -1.37 -7.10 -37.80
N CYS A 360 -1.70 -8.10 -36.97
CA CYS A 360 -0.76 -9.17 -36.60
C CYS A 360 -0.15 -9.83 -37.85
N LYS A 361 1.17 -10.03 -37.87
CA LYS A 361 1.89 -10.57 -39.03
C LYS A 361 2.33 -12.02 -38.86
N SER A 362 1.98 -12.65 -37.74
CA SER A 362 2.22 -14.08 -37.53
C SER A 362 1.17 -14.72 -36.62
N TYR A 363 1.04 -16.04 -36.73
CA TYR A 363 0.15 -16.82 -35.87
C TYR A 363 0.51 -16.69 -34.38
N ASN A 364 1.79 -16.71 -34.02
CA ASN A 364 2.23 -16.56 -32.63
C ASN A 364 1.88 -15.18 -32.06
N GLU A 365 2.01 -14.14 -32.87
CA GLU A 365 1.62 -12.78 -32.49
C GLU A 365 0.11 -12.67 -32.31
N ALA A 366 -0.67 -13.17 -33.28
CA ALA A 366 -2.13 -13.19 -33.19
C ALA A 366 -2.62 -13.96 -31.96
N ASP A 367 -1.98 -15.08 -31.60
CA ASP A 367 -2.27 -15.83 -30.38
C ASP A 367 -2.05 -14.98 -29.11
N LYS A 368 -0.92 -14.27 -29.02
CA LYS A 368 -0.60 -13.40 -27.88
C LYS A 368 -1.58 -12.22 -27.81
N VAL A 369 -1.74 -11.49 -28.90
CA VAL A 369 -2.58 -10.28 -28.96
C VAL A 369 -4.04 -10.63 -28.70
N TYR A 370 -4.56 -11.73 -29.26
CA TYR A 370 -5.92 -12.17 -28.93
C TYR A 370 -6.05 -12.45 -27.42
N THR A 371 -5.13 -13.22 -26.85
CA THR A 371 -5.21 -13.68 -25.45
C THR A 371 -5.10 -12.53 -24.45
N TYR A 372 -4.18 -11.59 -24.68
CA TYR A 372 -3.79 -10.60 -23.67
C TYR A 372 -4.29 -9.18 -23.96
N VAL A 373 -4.59 -8.85 -25.21
CA VAL A 373 -5.04 -7.49 -25.61
C VAL A 373 -6.52 -7.50 -25.99
N LEU A 374 -6.95 -8.33 -26.93
CA LEU A 374 -8.34 -8.30 -27.42
C LEU A 374 -9.32 -8.94 -26.42
N LYS A 375 -9.12 -10.21 -26.06
CA LYS A 375 -10.07 -10.99 -25.24
C LYS A 375 -10.41 -10.33 -23.90
N PRO A 376 -9.45 -9.79 -23.11
CA PRO A 376 -9.75 -9.16 -21.83
C PRO A 376 -10.49 -7.82 -21.95
N ASN A 377 -10.55 -7.25 -23.15
CA ASN A 377 -11.05 -5.90 -23.40
C ASN A 377 -12.27 -5.86 -24.35
N LEU A 378 -12.91 -7.00 -24.63
CA LEU A 378 -14.10 -7.06 -25.50
C LEU A 378 -15.29 -6.23 -24.97
N ASP A 379 -15.37 -6.03 -23.66
CA ASP A 379 -16.33 -5.15 -22.99
C ASP A 379 -16.17 -3.67 -23.39
N ARG A 380 -14.97 -3.25 -23.78
CA ARG A 380 -14.65 -1.87 -24.19
C ARG A 380 -14.99 -1.59 -25.65
N ILE A 381 -15.14 -2.63 -26.49
CA ILE A 381 -15.52 -2.47 -27.89
C ILE A 381 -16.99 -2.07 -27.98
N ALA A 382 -17.29 -0.98 -28.67
CA ALA A 382 -18.65 -0.52 -28.88
C ALA A 382 -19.41 -1.44 -29.85
N ASN A 383 -20.74 -1.39 -29.79
CA ASN A 383 -21.60 -2.30 -30.55
C ASN A 383 -21.39 -2.16 -32.08
N ASP A 384 -21.16 -0.94 -32.55
CA ASP A 384 -20.88 -0.58 -33.94
C ASP A 384 -19.45 -0.94 -34.39
N GLN A 385 -18.49 -1.03 -33.47
CA GLN A 385 -17.09 -1.37 -33.76
C GLN A 385 -16.85 -2.88 -33.94
N PHE A 386 -17.82 -3.75 -33.60
CA PHE A 386 -17.66 -5.19 -33.83
C PHE A 386 -17.67 -5.57 -35.31
N GLU A 387 -18.37 -4.80 -36.15
CA GLU A 387 -18.36 -5.03 -37.60
C GLU A 387 -16.97 -4.74 -38.16
N GLU A 388 -16.35 -3.61 -37.78
CA GLU A 388 -14.98 -3.24 -38.14
C GLU A 388 -13.97 -4.31 -37.70
N LEU A 389 -14.02 -4.76 -36.44
CA LEU A 389 -13.17 -5.84 -35.96
C LEU A 389 -13.29 -7.10 -36.83
N CYS A 390 -14.51 -7.51 -37.17
CA CYS A 390 -14.71 -8.72 -37.95
C CYS A 390 -14.28 -8.52 -39.41
N ASP A 391 -14.55 -7.36 -40.01
CA ASP A 391 -14.13 -7.00 -41.36
C ASP A 391 -12.61 -7.04 -41.51
N GLU A 392 -11.88 -6.37 -40.61
CA GLU A 392 -10.42 -6.32 -40.68
C GLU A 392 -9.80 -7.69 -40.44
N VAL A 393 -10.28 -8.42 -39.42
CA VAL A 393 -9.80 -9.77 -39.13
C VAL A 393 -10.10 -10.71 -40.28
N ASN A 394 -11.26 -10.61 -40.96
CA ASN A 394 -11.62 -11.46 -42.10
C ASN A 394 -10.63 -11.33 -43.27
N ASN A 395 -9.93 -10.20 -43.37
CA ASN A 395 -8.95 -9.89 -44.41
C ASN A 395 -7.49 -10.26 -44.04
N ASN A 396 -7.21 -10.65 -42.79
CA ASN A 396 -5.87 -11.05 -42.37
C ASN A 396 -5.77 -12.54 -42.01
N SER A 397 -5.13 -13.32 -42.89
CA SER A 397 -4.93 -14.77 -42.70
C SER A 397 -4.10 -15.13 -41.47
N GLN A 398 -3.25 -14.21 -40.99
CA GLN A 398 -2.49 -14.42 -39.76
C GLN A 398 -3.40 -14.49 -38.52
N CYS A 399 -4.58 -13.88 -38.60
CA CYS A 399 -5.55 -13.85 -37.51
C CYS A 399 -6.57 -15.00 -37.61
N TRP A 400 -7.08 -15.32 -38.81
CA TRP A 400 -8.13 -16.32 -39.00
C TRP A 400 -7.65 -17.72 -39.41
N SER A 401 -6.44 -17.87 -39.94
CA SER A 401 -5.92 -19.17 -40.42
C SER A 401 -5.03 -19.90 -39.41
N ARG A 402 -4.81 -19.32 -38.22
CA ARG A 402 -4.04 -19.93 -37.13
C ARG A 402 -4.84 -21.05 -36.44
N ASN A 403 -4.18 -22.07 -35.91
CA ASN A 403 -4.83 -23.21 -35.25
C ASN A 403 -5.79 -22.82 -34.12
N ARG A 404 -5.41 -21.84 -33.30
CA ARG A 404 -6.22 -21.35 -32.17
C ARG A 404 -7.39 -20.46 -32.58
N ALA A 405 -7.50 -20.06 -33.85
CA ALA A 405 -8.60 -19.21 -34.32
C ALA A 405 -9.96 -19.89 -34.14
N GLU A 406 -10.04 -21.21 -34.25
CA GLU A 406 -11.30 -21.94 -34.06
C GLU A 406 -11.90 -21.67 -32.67
N ASP A 407 -11.13 -21.94 -31.61
CA ASP A 407 -11.57 -21.72 -30.22
C ASP A 407 -11.74 -20.23 -29.90
N ASP A 408 -10.77 -19.41 -30.29
CA ASP A 408 -10.77 -17.98 -29.99
C ASP A 408 -11.89 -17.24 -30.73
N HIS A 409 -12.15 -17.54 -32.00
CA HIS A 409 -13.24 -16.91 -32.76
C HIS A 409 -14.61 -17.49 -32.39
N ALA A 410 -14.69 -18.74 -31.93
CA ALA A 410 -15.91 -19.25 -31.28
C ALA A 410 -16.24 -18.47 -30.00
N HIS A 411 -15.23 -18.16 -29.16
CA HIS A 411 -15.41 -17.29 -28.00
C HIS A 411 -15.86 -15.88 -28.40
N LEU A 412 -15.24 -15.27 -29.41
CA LEU A 412 -15.61 -13.95 -29.93
C LEU A 412 -17.06 -13.95 -30.45
N LYS A 413 -17.44 -14.96 -31.22
CA LYS A 413 -18.81 -15.15 -31.74
C LYS A 413 -19.83 -15.24 -30.63
N SER A 414 -19.55 -16.05 -29.60
CA SER A 414 -20.40 -16.19 -28.42
C SER A 414 -20.59 -14.85 -27.71
N TYR A 415 -19.51 -14.10 -27.49
CA TYR A 415 -19.55 -12.78 -26.86
C TYR A 415 -20.40 -11.77 -27.65
N ILE A 416 -20.16 -11.66 -28.96
CA ILE A 416 -20.93 -10.77 -29.84
C ILE A 416 -22.41 -11.16 -29.85
N ASN A 417 -22.72 -12.46 -29.95
CA ASN A 417 -24.10 -12.94 -29.95
C ASN A 417 -24.82 -12.64 -28.62
N THR A 418 -24.14 -12.76 -27.48
CA THR A 418 -24.72 -12.37 -26.17
C THR A 418 -25.01 -10.87 -26.09
N ARG A 419 -24.18 -10.03 -26.71
CA ARG A 419 -24.29 -8.56 -26.61
C ARG A 419 -25.23 -7.94 -27.64
N LEU A 420 -25.22 -8.44 -28.88
CA LEU A 420 -25.96 -7.87 -30.02
C LEU A 420 -27.10 -8.75 -30.53
N GLY A 421 -27.16 -10.02 -30.10
CA GLY A 421 -28.14 -10.98 -30.58
C GLY A 421 -28.02 -11.27 -32.08
N THR A 422 -29.16 -11.57 -32.70
CA THR A 422 -29.27 -11.91 -34.13
C THR A 422 -29.08 -10.73 -35.08
N ASN A 423 -28.89 -9.51 -34.55
CA ASN A 423 -28.73 -8.30 -35.38
C ASN A 423 -27.34 -8.20 -36.02
N PHE A 424 -26.36 -8.95 -35.51
CA PHE A 424 -25.01 -8.93 -36.05
C PHE A 424 -24.87 -9.84 -37.28
N PRO A 425 -24.34 -9.36 -38.43
CA PRO A 425 -24.34 -10.10 -39.68
C PRO A 425 -23.19 -11.11 -39.78
N PHE A 426 -23.14 -12.12 -38.90
CA PHE A 426 -22.06 -13.12 -38.84
C PHE A 426 -21.71 -13.76 -40.19
N ASN A 427 -22.70 -13.95 -41.07
CA ASN A 427 -22.52 -14.55 -42.39
C ASN A 427 -21.65 -13.73 -43.35
N ASN A 428 -21.42 -12.45 -43.06
CA ASN A 428 -20.52 -11.59 -43.83
C ASN A 428 -19.05 -11.93 -43.57
N TYR A 429 -18.73 -12.57 -42.45
CA TYR A 429 -17.36 -12.78 -41.95
C TYR A 429 -16.96 -14.26 -41.95
N LYS A 430 -17.06 -14.92 -43.11
CA LYS A 430 -16.90 -16.38 -43.25
C LYS A 430 -15.51 -16.92 -42.88
N ASN A 431 -14.46 -16.09 -42.97
CA ASN A 431 -13.13 -16.53 -42.57
C ASN A 431 -12.99 -16.54 -41.04
N VAL A 432 -13.65 -15.59 -40.36
CA VAL A 432 -13.63 -15.42 -38.90
C VAL A 432 -14.58 -16.42 -38.22
N PHE A 433 -15.79 -16.60 -38.76
CA PHE A 433 -16.81 -17.47 -38.19
C PHE A 433 -17.15 -18.59 -39.17
N LYS A 434 -16.34 -19.64 -39.16
CA LYS A 434 -16.57 -20.85 -39.95
C LYS A 434 -17.74 -21.67 -39.45
#